data_AF-A0A7Y3CEB3-F1
#
_entry.id   AF-A0A7Y3CEB3-F1
#
_cell.length_a   1.000
_cell.length_b   1.000
_cell.length_c   1.000
_cell.angle_alpha   90.00
_cell.angle_beta   90.00
_cell.angle_gamma   90.00
#
_symmetry.space_group_name_H-M   'P 1'
#
loop_
_entity.id
_entity.type
_entity.pdbx_description
1 polymer ?
#
loop_
_entity_poly.entity_id
_entity_poly.type
_entity_poly.pdbx_seq_one_letter_code
_entity_poly.pdbx_strand_id
1 'polypeptide(L)'
;MQEQEITSAIKSVGKSFSATGFIGLMTNFEVLVDDMKEKASKHRVGGDESEAKSVAMATEAKKLNKLIDGARMKAKRPYLDFCNQLDSLVRPVQKVLTEIEKGEKKKCVAYRNEVLRKQRARELELRAIADKAAEKEKKQLGNLNIGAPIVKPVKQAAGKVETFAGSSASYRTVMAPKLVDISKVPAEYLLVDWQKVKAAVKGGITQIPGFDIVEEVDAQFRS
;
A
#
# COMPACT_ATOMS: atom_id res chain seq x y z
N MET A 1 10.82 -40.04 -23.08
CA MET A 1 9.69 -39.83 -24.01
C MET A 1 8.69 -38.79 -23.49
N GLN A 2 8.24 -38.87 -22.23
CA GLN A 2 7.24 -37.93 -21.67
C GLN A 2 7.63 -36.44 -21.68
N GLU A 3 8.90 -36.08 -21.43
CA GLU A 3 9.34 -34.66 -21.47
C GLU A 3 9.23 -34.02 -22.88
N GLN A 4 9.46 -34.80 -23.94
CA GLN A 4 9.36 -34.31 -25.32
C GLN A 4 7.90 -34.09 -25.72
N GLU A 5 6.99 -34.95 -25.26
CA GLU A 5 5.55 -34.82 -25.46
C GLU A 5 5.00 -33.59 -24.72
N ILE A 6 5.43 -33.36 -23.48
CA ILE A 6 5.04 -32.17 -22.69
C ILE A 6 5.57 -30.89 -23.35
N THR A 7 6.81 -30.90 -23.82
CA THR A 7 7.41 -29.75 -24.52
C THR A 7 6.68 -29.46 -25.84
N SER A 8 6.24 -30.49 -26.54
CA SER A 8 5.42 -30.36 -27.75
C SER A 8 4.03 -29.80 -27.44
N ALA A 9 3.37 -30.29 -26.39
CA ALA A 9 2.07 -29.80 -25.93
C ALA A 9 2.14 -28.34 -25.44
N ILE A 10 3.23 -27.93 -24.79
CA ILE A 10 3.45 -26.53 -24.41
C ILE A 10 3.58 -25.61 -25.65
N LYS A 11 4.13 -26.11 -26.76
CA LYS A 11 4.27 -25.33 -28.00
C LYS A 11 2.94 -25.16 -28.73
N SER A 12 2.02 -26.13 -28.64
CA SER A 12 0.72 -26.05 -29.31
C SER A 12 -0.24 -25.04 -28.67
N VAL A 13 -0.15 -24.84 -27.34
CA VAL A 13 -0.98 -23.86 -26.58
C VAL A 13 -0.78 -22.41 -27.05
N GLY A 14 0.33 -22.08 -27.70
CA GLY A 14 0.66 -20.71 -28.12
C GLY A 14 -0.02 -20.19 -29.38
N LYS A 15 -0.68 -21.04 -30.20
CA LYS A 15 -1.28 -20.62 -31.48
C LYS A 15 -2.77 -20.26 -31.38
N SER A 16 -3.50 -20.88 -30.46
CA SER A 16 -4.86 -20.52 -30.06
C SER A 16 -5.10 -21.13 -28.68
N PHE A 17 -5.36 -20.30 -27.66
CA PHE A 17 -5.64 -20.81 -26.33
C PHE A 17 -6.98 -21.56 -26.34
N SER A 18 -6.93 -22.86 -26.03
CA SER A 18 -8.10 -23.69 -25.80
C SER A 18 -8.13 -24.08 -24.32
N ALA A 19 -9.22 -23.74 -23.63
CA ALA A 19 -9.41 -24.11 -22.23
C ALA A 19 -9.30 -25.63 -22.05
N THR A 20 -9.91 -26.41 -22.94
CA THR A 20 -9.85 -27.88 -22.92
C THR A 20 -8.44 -28.41 -23.12
N GLY A 21 -7.67 -27.81 -24.04
CA GLY A 21 -6.26 -28.19 -24.27
C GLY A 21 -5.36 -27.85 -23.09
N PHE A 22 -5.59 -26.71 -22.44
CA PHE A 22 -4.86 -26.32 -21.24
C PHE A 22 -5.20 -27.18 -20.03
N ILE A 23 -6.48 -27.54 -19.84
CA ILE A 23 -6.93 -28.46 -18.79
C ILE A 23 -6.23 -29.81 -18.95
N GLY A 24 -6.24 -30.40 -20.16
CA GLY A 24 -5.55 -31.67 -20.42
C GLY A 24 -4.03 -31.59 -20.14
N LEU A 25 -3.39 -30.46 -20.46
CA LEU A 25 -1.98 -30.24 -20.12
C LEU A 25 -1.76 -30.17 -18.60
N MET A 26 -2.65 -29.51 -17.85
CA MET A 26 -2.55 -29.43 -16.39
C MET A 26 -2.77 -30.80 -15.74
N THR A 27 -3.72 -31.61 -16.23
CA THR A 27 -3.93 -32.98 -15.76
C THR A 27 -2.67 -33.84 -15.94
N ASN A 28 -1.94 -33.69 -17.04
CA ASN A 28 -0.66 -34.37 -17.22
C ASN A 28 0.40 -33.93 -16.20
N PHE A 29 0.42 -32.64 -15.83
CA PHE A 29 1.31 -32.16 -14.77
C PHE A 29 0.91 -32.68 -13.39
N GLU A 30 -0.39 -32.77 -13.09
CA GLU A 30 -0.89 -33.33 -11.83
C GLU A 30 -0.39 -34.76 -11.62
N VAL A 31 -0.48 -35.62 -12.65
CA VAL A 31 0.04 -37.00 -12.58
C VAL A 31 1.54 -37.04 -12.27
N LEU A 32 2.33 -36.15 -12.88
CA LEU A 32 3.78 -36.07 -12.63
C LEU A 32 4.10 -35.54 -11.23
N VAL A 33 3.34 -34.56 -10.75
CA VAL A 33 3.50 -34.01 -9.40
C VAL A 33 3.15 -35.07 -8.36
N ASP A 34 2.11 -35.86 -8.58
CA ASP A 34 1.71 -36.94 -7.67
C ASP A 34 2.75 -38.06 -7.60
N ASP A 35 3.30 -38.50 -8.75
CA ASP A 35 4.40 -39.46 -8.78
C ASP A 35 5.65 -38.92 -8.04
N MET A 36 6.00 -37.66 -8.27
CA MET A 36 7.12 -37.01 -7.59
C MET A 36 6.89 -36.87 -6.07
N LYS A 37 5.66 -36.55 -5.66
CA LYS A 37 5.24 -36.48 -4.27
C LYS A 37 5.34 -37.84 -3.59
N GLU A 38 4.90 -38.90 -4.26
CA GLU A 38 5.01 -40.26 -3.75
C GLU A 38 6.49 -40.65 -3.54
N LYS A 39 7.34 -40.41 -4.54
CA LYS A 39 8.79 -40.64 -4.44
C LYS A 39 9.41 -39.85 -3.30
N ALA A 40 9.05 -38.57 -3.15
CA ALA A 40 9.59 -37.71 -2.11
C ALA A 40 9.16 -38.15 -0.71
N SER A 41 7.92 -38.63 -0.56
CA SER A 41 7.38 -39.11 0.72
C SER A 41 8.08 -40.38 1.23
N LYS A 42 8.58 -41.21 0.31
CA LYS A 42 9.28 -42.46 0.60
C LYS A 42 10.79 -42.26 0.82
N HIS A 43 11.35 -41.17 0.31
CA HIS A 43 12.78 -40.88 0.40
C HIS A 43 13.17 -40.40 1.80
N ARG A 44 14.23 -40.97 2.38
CA ARG A 44 14.83 -40.52 3.64
C ARG A 44 16.28 -40.14 3.41
N VAL A 45 16.69 -38.99 3.93
CA VAL A 45 18.08 -38.52 3.85
C VAL A 45 18.84 -39.02 5.08
N GLY A 46 19.85 -39.85 4.86
CA GLY A 46 20.67 -40.48 5.90
C GLY A 46 22.14 -40.71 5.49
N GLY A 47 22.63 -40.00 4.48
CA GLY A 47 24.01 -40.08 3.98
C GLY A 47 24.18 -39.44 2.59
N ASP A 48 25.41 -39.26 2.14
CA ASP A 48 25.77 -38.46 0.96
C ASP A 48 25.03 -38.88 -0.33
N GLU A 49 24.86 -40.18 -0.58
CA GLU A 49 24.10 -40.66 -1.75
C GLU A 49 22.61 -40.32 -1.67
N SER A 50 22.03 -40.38 -0.47
CA SER A 50 20.63 -40.03 -0.24
C SER A 50 20.41 -38.51 -0.27
N GLU A 51 21.42 -37.74 0.12
CA GLU A 51 21.44 -36.28 -0.02
C GLU A 51 21.49 -35.89 -1.50
N ALA A 52 22.41 -36.48 -2.27
CA ALA A 52 22.50 -36.24 -3.72
C ALA A 52 21.19 -36.55 -4.46
N LYS A 53 20.51 -37.65 -4.08
CA LYS A 53 19.16 -37.98 -4.59
C LYS A 53 18.12 -36.94 -4.20
N SER A 54 18.16 -36.43 -2.96
CA SER A 54 17.26 -35.37 -2.50
C SER A 54 17.46 -34.08 -3.30
N VAL A 55 18.72 -33.69 -3.54
CA VAL A 55 19.08 -32.53 -4.37
C VAL A 55 18.58 -32.69 -5.82
N ALA A 56 18.75 -33.88 -6.40
CA ALA A 56 18.27 -34.18 -7.75
C ALA A 56 16.74 -34.05 -7.84
N MET A 57 16.00 -34.66 -6.90
CA MET A 57 14.54 -34.55 -6.84
C MET A 57 14.06 -33.11 -6.64
N ALA A 58 14.71 -32.35 -5.76
CA ALA A 58 14.41 -30.93 -5.56
C ALA A 58 14.63 -30.11 -6.84
N THR A 59 15.68 -30.43 -7.61
CA THR A 59 15.99 -29.76 -8.88
C THR A 59 14.95 -30.12 -9.96
N GLU A 60 14.53 -31.37 -10.05
CA GLU A 60 13.46 -31.81 -10.95
C GLU A 60 12.12 -31.14 -10.62
N ALA A 61 11.75 -31.10 -9.33
CA ALA A 61 10.56 -30.39 -8.86
C ALA A 61 10.58 -28.92 -9.29
N LYS A 62 11.73 -28.27 -9.15
CA LYS A 62 11.91 -26.87 -9.56
C LYS A 62 11.79 -26.69 -11.08
N LYS A 63 12.29 -27.62 -11.90
CA LYS A 63 12.11 -27.60 -13.36
C LYS A 63 10.65 -27.76 -13.74
N LEU A 64 9.96 -28.72 -13.13
CA LEU A 64 8.54 -28.94 -13.34
C LEU A 64 7.71 -27.71 -13.01
N ASN A 65 7.99 -27.07 -11.87
CA ASN A 65 7.34 -25.83 -11.47
C ASN A 65 7.59 -24.70 -12.50
N LYS A 66 8.82 -24.55 -13.01
CA LYS A 66 9.14 -23.59 -14.08
C LYS A 66 8.33 -23.87 -15.36
N LEU A 67 8.09 -25.15 -15.71
CA LEU A 67 7.29 -25.52 -16.89
C LEU A 67 5.80 -25.20 -16.70
N ILE A 68 5.24 -25.50 -15.52
CA ILE A 68 3.85 -25.16 -15.16
C ILE A 68 3.66 -23.64 -15.22
N ASP A 69 4.56 -22.89 -14.59
CA ASP A 69 4.53 -21.42 -14.64
C ASP A 69 4.67 -20.89 -16.06
N GLY A 70 5.55 -21.48 -16.88
CA GLY A 70 5.70 -21.13 -18.29
C GLY A 70 4.43 -21.37 -19.10
N ALA A 71 3.77 -22.51 -18.91
CA ALA A 71 2.50 -22.83 -19.56
C ALA A 71 1.39 -21.87 -19.12
N ARG A 72 1.26 -21.62 -17.81
CA ARG A 72 0.33 -20.63 -17.25
C ARG A 72 0.56 -19.25 -17.85
N MET A 73 1.82 -18.80 -17.90
CA MET A 73 2.15 -17.48 -18.43
C MET A 73 1.87 -17.38 -19.93
N LYS A 74 2.15 -18.40 -20.73
CA LYS A 74 1.79 -18.42 -22.15
C LYS A 74 0.27 -18.29 -22.38
N ALA A 75 -0.53 -18.98 -21.57
CA ALA A 75 -1.99 -18.86 -21.61
C ALA A 75 -2.46 -17.46 -21.17
N LYS A 76 -1.90 -16.92 -20.08
CA LYS A 76 -2.32 -15.64 -19.48
C LYS A 76 -1.83 -14.41 -20.27
N ARG A 77 -0.67 -14.50 -20.92
CA ARG A 77 0.05 -13.35 -21.48
C ARG A 77 -0.76 -12.54 -22.50
N PRO A 78 -1.47 -13.15 -23.48
CA PRO A 78 -2.25 -12.39 -24.46
C PRO A 78 -3.35 -11.54 -23.80
N TYR A 79 -4.02 -12.08 -22.78
CA TYR A 79 -5.04 -11.34 -22.04
C TYR A 79 -4.42 -10.22 -21.20
N LEU A 80 -3.28 -10.48 -20.56
CA LEU A 80 -2.57 -9.46 -19.80
C LEU A 80 -2.10 -8.32 -20.71
N ASP A 81 -1.57 -8.64 -21.88
CA ASP A 81 -1.13 -7.66 -22.86
C ASP A 81 -2.32 -6.84 -23.39
N PHE A 82 -3.47 -7.47 -23.63
CA PHE A 82 -4.72 -6.76 -23.97
C PHE A 82 -5.18 -5.82 -22.85
N CYS A 83 -5.21 -6.29 -21.59
CA CYS A 83 -5.56 -5.44 -20.45
C CYS A 83 -4.59 -4.26 -20.31
N ASN A 84 -3.28 -4.50 -20.49
CA ASN A 84 -2.26 -3.45 -20.45
C ASN A 84 -2.44 -2.43 -21.58
N GLN A 85 -2.88 -2.86 -22.76
CA GLN A 85 -3.21 -1.96 -23.88
C GLN A 85 -4.46 -1.13 -23.59
N LEU A 86 -5.52 -1.73 -23.04
CA LEU A 86 -6.69 -0.96 -22.61
C LEU A 86 -6.32 0.07 -21.52
N ASP A 87 -5.54 -0.36 -20.54
CA ASP A 87 -5.03 0.50 -19.47
C ASP A 87 -4.19 1.66 -20.04
N SER A 88 -3.33 1.40 -21.02
CA SER A 88 -2.49 2.45 -21.61
C SER A 88 -3.30 3.49 -22.39
N LEU A 89 -4.44 3.12 -22.96
CA LEU A 89 -5.39 4.02 -23.60
C LEU A 89 -6.20 4.84 -22.58
N VAL A 90 -6.62 4.21 -21.49
CA VAL A 90 -7.53 4.83 -20.50
C VAL A 90 -6.78 5.71 -19.49
N ARG A 91 -5.57 5.31 -19.06
CA ARG A 91 -4.79 6.00 -18.03
C ARG A 91 -4.52 7.49 -18.33
N PRO A 92 -4.16 7.91 -19.56
CA PRO A 92 -3.95 9.32 -19.87
C PRO A 92 -5.21 10.16 -19.65
N VAL A 93 -6.37 9.64 -20.09
CA VAL A 93 -7.66 10.33 -19.92
C VAL A 93 -8.03 10.43 -18.44
N GLN A 94 -7.91 9.32 -17.70
CA GLN A 94 -8.14 9.31 -16.26
C GLN A 94 -7.19 10.25 -15.51
N LYS A 95 -5.94 10.35 -15.94
CA LYS A 95 -4.95 11.26 -15.35
C LYS A 95 -5.37 12.71 -15.52
N VAL A 96 -5.78 13.13 -16.73
CA VAL A 96 -6.28 14.49 -16.97
C VAL A 96 -7.52 14.79 -16.12
N LEU A 97 -8.48 13.87 -16.05
CA LEU A 97 -9.67 14.03 -15.21
C LEU A 97 -9.30 14.17 -13.72
N THR A 98 -8.35 13.36 -13.25
CA THR A 98 -7.84 13.44 -11.87
C THR A 98 -7.13 14.76 -11.59
N GLU A 99 -6.40 15.30 -12.57
CA GLU A 99 -5.74 16.61 -12.46
C GLU A 99 -6.75 17.76 -12.41
N ILE A 100 -7.80 17.71 -13.25
CA ILE A 100 -8.92 18.66 -13.21
C ILE A 100 -9.60 18.60 -11.83
N GLU A 101 -9.95 17.40 -11.36
CA GLU A 101 -10.59 17.21 -10.06
C GLU A 101 -9.72 17.76 -8.92
N LYS A 102 -8.41 17.48 -8.92
CA LYS A 102 -7.46 18.03 -7.94
C LYS A 102 -7.37 19.55 -8.02
N GLY A 103 -7.36 20.11 -9.23
CA GLY A 103 -7.35 21.54 -9.47
C GLY A 103 -8.57 22.23 -8.87
N GLU A 104 -9.77 21.73 -9.16
CA GLU A 104 -11.02 22.28 -8.65
C GLU A 104 -11.15 22.10 -7.13
N LYS A 105 -10.78 20.94 -6.57
CA LYS A 105 -10.72 20.73 -5.12
C LYS A 105 -9.79 21.75 -4.45
N LYS A 106 -8.62 22.01 -5.03
CA LYS A 106 -7.65 22.98 -4.49
C LYS A 106 -8.23 24.39 -4.46
N LYS A 107 -8.95 24.82 -5.52
CA LYS A 107 -9.62 26.13 -5.56
C LYS A 107 -10.71 26.24 -4.49
N CYS A 108 -11.57 25.22 -4.37
CA CYS A 108 -12.62 25.18 -3.35
C CYS A 108 -12.04 25.26 -1.92
N VAL A 109 -10.98 24.50 -1.65
CA VAL A 109 -10.28 24.53 -0.35
C VAL A 109 -9.62 25.90 -0.11
N ALA A 110 -8.96 26.48 -1.11
CA ALA A 110 -8.32 27.79 -0.99
C ALA A 110 -9.34 28.88 -0.67
N TYR A 111 -10.46 28.92 -1.39
CA TYR A 111 -11.56 29.85 -1.11
C TYR A 111 -12.11 29.66 0.31
N ARG A 112 -12.36 28.41 0.71
CA ARG A 112 -12.90 28.13 2.05
C ARG A 112 -11.94 28.54 3.16
N ASN A 113 -10.64 28.34 2.96
CA ASN A 113 -9.61 28.80 3.89
C ASN A 113 -9.53 30.32 3.96
N GLU A 114 -9.68 31.03 2.83
CA GLU A 114 -9.71 32.49 2.81
C GLU A 114 -10.93 33.04 3.56
N VAL A 115 -12.11 32.45 3.35
CA VAL A 115 -13.34 32.81 4.08
C VAL A 115 -13.14 32.60 5.59
N LEU A 116 -12.61 31.44 6.00
CA LEU A 116 -12.31 31.16 7.40
C LEU A 116 -11.28 32.14 7.97
N ARG A 117 -10.26 32.53 7.19
CA ARG A 117 -9.25 33.52 7.61
C ARG A 117 -9.88 34.89 7.86
N LYS A 118 -10.72 35.37 6.94
CA LYS A 118 -11.44 36.65 7.07
C LYS A 118 -12.40 36.65 8.27
N GLN A 119 -13.10 35.54 8.50
CA GLN A 119 -13.98 35.41 9.67
C GLN A 119 -13.20 35.43 10.98
N ARG A 120 -12.07 34.73 11.07
CA ARG A 120 -11.20 34.76 12.26
C ARG A 120 -10.64 36.16 12.51
N ALA A 121 -10.24 36.89 11.47
CA ALA A 121 -9.74 38.26 11.62
C ALA A 121 -10.81 39.21 12.19
N ARG A 122 -12.03 39.16 11.64
CA ARG A 122 -13.16 39.96 12.15
C ARG A 122 -13.53 39.59 13.59
N GLU A 123 -13.50 38.31 13.94
CA GLU A 123 -13.76 37.87 15.32
C GLU A 123 -12.69 38.39 16.28
N LEU A 124 -11.41 38.39 15.89
CA LEU A 124 -10.32 38.95 16.69
C LEU A 124 -10.44 40.46 16.86
N GLU A 125 -10.81 41.20 15.81
CA GLU A 125 -11.04 42.64 15.88
C GLU A 125 -12.20 42.98 16.83
N LEU A 126 -13.32 42.26 16.71
CA LEU A 126 -14.47 42.44 17.60
C LEU A 126 -14.12 42.10 19.05
N ARG A 127 -13.35 41.04 19.29
CA ARG A 127 -12.85 40.71 20.64
C ARG A 127 -11.94 41.80 21.16
N ALA A 128 -11.00 42.32 20.36
CA ALA A 128 -10.11 43.39 20.80
C ALA A 128 -10.87 44.70 21.13
N ILE A 129 -11.95 45.01 20.40
CA ILE A 129 -12.82 46.16 20.72
C ILE A 129 -13.59 45.90 22.01
N ALA A 130 -14.16 44.70 22.18
CA ALA A 130 -14.88 44.31 23.40
C ALA A 130 -13.96 44.30 24.63
N ASP A 131 -12.73 43.78 24.50
CA ASP A 131 -11.73 43.77 25.56
C ASP A 131 -11.33 45.19 25.96
N LYS A 132 -11.11 46.09 24.98
CA LYS A 132 -10.83 47.51 25.25
C LYS A 132 -12.00 48.25 25.89
N ALA A 133 -13.24 47.93 25.51
CA ALA A 133 -14.43 48.52 26.12
C ALA A 133 -14.60 48.03 27.56
N ALA A 134 -14.47 46.72 27.80
CA ALA A 134 -14.51 46.13 29.14
C ALA A 134 -13.38 46.64 30.04
N GLU A 135 -12.18 46.90 29.49
CA GLU A 135 -11.08 47.46 30.25
C GLU A 135 -11.32 48.94 30.63
N LYS A 136 -11.92 49.73 29.73
CA LYS A 136 -12.33 51.12 30.05
C LYS A 136 -13.46 51.14 31.07
N GLU A 137 -14.43 50.24 30.95
CA GLU A 137 -15.56 50.13 31.87
C GLU A 137 -15.09 49.66 33.25
N LYS A 138 -14.13 48.72 33.34
CA LYS A 138 -13.46 48.35 34.60
C LYS A 138 -12.62 49.48 35.20
N LYS A 139 -12.02 50.35 34.38
CA LYS A 139 -11.28 51.53 34.86
C LYS A 139 -12.21 52.65 35.33
N GLN A 140 -13.42 52.74 34.79
CA GLN A 140 -14.44 53.73 35.18
C GLN A 140 -15.31 53.27 36.35
N LEU A 141 -15.68 51.99 36.41
CA LEU A 141 -16.29 51.33 37.56
C LEU A 141 -15.19 50.76 38.45
N GLY A 142 -14.56 51.61 39.25
CA GLY A 142 -13.81 51.11 40.40
C GLY A 142 -14.70 50.19 41.25
N ASN A 143 -14.36 48.91 41.32
CA ASN A 143 -14.89 47.92 42.26
C ASN A 143 -16.37 47.52 42.17
N LEU A 144 -16.89 47.15 40.98
CA LEU A 144 -18.05 46.24 40.93
C LEU A 144 -17.75 45.01 40.06
N ASN A 145 -17.69 43.88 40.74
CA ASN A 145 -17.36 42.55 40.24
C ASN A 145 -18.52 42.01 39.40
N ILE A 146 -18.62 42.44 38.14
CA ILE A 146 -19.60 41.89 37.19
C ILE A 146 -18.83 41.07 36.14
N GLY A 147 -19.08 39.76 36.15
CA GLY A 147 -18.39 38.78 35.31
C GLY A 147 -18.50 39.11 33.83
N ALA A 148 -17.36 39.11 33.15
CA ALA A 148 -17.28 39.36 31.71
C ALA A 148 -18.10 38.32 30.93
N PRO A 149 -18.89 38.74 29.91
CA PRO A 149 -19.63 37.81 29.07
C PRO A 149 -18.65 36.96 28.24
N ILE A 150 -18.64 35.65 28.50
CA ILE A 150 -17.83 34.68 27.75
C ILE A 150 -18.47 34.51 26.37
N VAL A 151 -17.88 35.13 25.35
CA VAL A 151 -18.26 34.90 23.94
C VAL A 151 -17.82 33.49 23.55
N LYS A 152 -18.76 32.53 23.61
CA LYS A 152 -18.52 31.15 23.15
C LYS A 152 -18.14 31.17 21.66
N PRO A 153 -17.04 30.52 21.25
CA PRO A 153 -16.70 30.43 19.84
C PRO A 153 -17.77 29.63 19.09
N VAL A 154 -18.38 30.23 18.07
CA VAL A 154 -19.38 29.59 17.22
C VAL A 154 -18.69 28.50 16.40
N LYS A 155 -18.90 27.23 16.75
CA LYS A 155 -18.54 26.10 15.89
C LYS A 155 -19.39 26.18 14.62
N GLN A 156 -18.83 26.70 13.54
CA GLN A 156 -19.52 26.67 12.25
C GLN A 156 -19.63 25.22 11.78
N ALA A 157 -20.88 24.76 11.62
CA ALA A 157 -21.17 23.51 10.94
C ALA A 157 -20.51 23.57 9.55
N ALA A 158 -19.79 22.50 9.19
CA ALA A 158 -19.25 22.36 7.86
C ALA A 158 -20.39 22.41 6.85
N GLY A 159 -20.54 23.55 6.16
CA GLY A 159 -21.64 23.76 5.23
C GLY A 159 -21.53 22.77 4.08
N LYS A 160 -22.57 21.94 3.93
CA LYS A 160 -22.80 21.14 2.73
C LYS A 160 -23.14 22.12 1.60
N VAL A 161 -22.39 22.08 0.51
CA VAL A 161 -22.72 22.85 -0.70
C VAL A 161 -23.39 21.88 -1.66
N GLU A 162 -24.67 22.10 -1.95
CA GLU A 162 -25.43 21.32 -2.93
C GLU A 162 -25.42 22.07 -4.27
N THR A 163 -25.19 21.33 -5.36
CA THR A 163 -25.22 21.87 -6.71
C THR A 163 -26.54 21.50 -7.40
N PHE A 164 -26.93 22.30 -8.38
CA PHE A 164 -28.15 22.10 -9.18
C PHE A 164 -28.24 20.73 -9.86
N ALA A 165 -27.09 20.08 -10.12
CA ALA A 165 -27.00 18.74 -10.69
C ALA A 165 -27.14 17.60 -9.65
N GLY A 166 -27.56 17.90 -8.42
CA GLY A 166 -27.73 16.91 -7.34
C GLY A 166 -26.41 16.42 -6.71
N SER A 167 -25.27 16.99 -7.08
CA SER A 167 -23.97 16.68 -6.46
C SER A 167 -23.76 17.55 -5.22
N SER A 168 -23.17 17.00 -4.15
CA SER A 168 -22.88 17.76 -2.93
C SER A 168 -21.41 17.66 -2.54
N ALA A 169 -20.84 18.78 -2.10
CA ALA A 169 -19.50 18.84 -1.53
C ALA A 169 -19.61 19.02 0.00
N SER A 170 -18.96 18.11 0.73
CA SER A 170 -18.83 18.19 2.20
C SER A 170 -17.39 18.56 2.55
N TYR A 171 -17.24 19.54 3.44
CA TYR A 171 -15.93 19.97 3.94
C TYR A 171 -15.66 19.34 5.31
N ARG A 172 -14.51 18.70 5.49
CA ARG A 172 -14.08 18.21 6.81
C ARG A 172 -12.86 19.00 7.27
N THR A 173 -12.90 19.48 8.52
CA THR A 173 -11.71 20.04 9.16
C THR A 173 -10.83 18.88 9.61
N VAL A 174 -9.61 18.79 9.08
CA VAL A 174 -8.62 17.78 9.48
C VAL A 174 -7.49 18.50 10.21
N MET A 175 -7.18 18.06 11.43
CA MET A 175 -6.00 18.51 12.16
C MET A 175 -4.81 17.67 11.70
N ALA A 176 -3.93 18.24 10.88
CA ALA A 176 -2.71 17.58 10.45
C ALA A 176 -1.56 17.96 11.41
N PRO A 177 -0.95 16.99 12.13
CA PRO A 177 0.20 17.27 12.98
C PRO A 177 1.42 17.61 12.13
N LYS A 178 2.23 18.56 12.58
CA LYS A 178 3.53 18.86 11.98
C LYS A 178 4.61 18.34 12.93
N LEU A 179 5.46 17.45 12.45
CA LEU A 179 6.60 16.97 13.21
C LEU A 179 7.59 18.12 13.39
N VAL A 180 7.85 18.48 14.65
CA VAL A 180 8.82 19.53 15.01
C VAL A 180 10.14 18.89 15.44
N ASP A 181 10.08 17.81 16.21
CA ASP A 181 11.22 17.14 16.83
C ASP A 181 10.93 15.65 17.03
N ILE A 182 11.85 14.79 16.64
CA ILE A 182 11.74 13.32 16.70
C ILE A 182 11.96 12.81 18.12
N SER A 183 12.83 13.44 18.91
CA SER A 183 13.18 12.96 20.26
C SER A 183 12.05 13.12 21.27
N LYS A 184 11.04 13.93 20.96
CA LYS A 184 9.85 14.15 21.79
C LYS A 184 8.68 13.25 21.38
N VAL A 185 8.86 12.42 20.34
CA VAL A 185 7.83 11.48 19.88
C VAL A 185 7.88 10.24 20.78
N PRO A 186 6.75 9.84 21.40
CA PRO A 186 6.68 8.61 22.19
C PRO A 186 7.11 7.38 21.37
N ALA A 187 7.78 6.43 22.02
CA ALA A 187 8.30 5.22 21.37
C ALA A 187 7.23 4.38 20.66
N GLU A 188 5.97 4.46 21.12
CA GLU A 188 4.81 3.80 20.50
C GLU A 188 4.54 4.25 19.05
N TYR A 189 4.96 5.47 18.69
CA TYR A 189 4.79 6.02 17.34
C TYR A 189 6.07 5.90 16.49
N LEU A 190 7.15 5.31 17.05
CA LEU A 190 8.38 5.04 16.32
C LEU A 190 8.31 3.64 15.70
N LEU A 191 8.50 3.55 14.39
CA LEU A 191 8.55 2.29 13.66
C LEU A 191 10.00 2.00 13.27
N VAL A 192 10.45 0.77 13.55
CA VAL A 192 11.76 0.30 13.13
C VAL A 192 11.76 0.02 11.63
N ASP A 193 12.77 0.54 10.93
CA ASP A 193 13.02 0.23 9.53
C ASP A 193 13.78 -1.10 9.39
N TRP A 194 13.03 -2.18 9.18
CA TRP A 194 13.58 -3.51 8.99
C TRP A 194 14.50 -3.64 7.77
N GLN A 195 14.35 -2.80 6.74
CA GLN A 195 15.22 -2.86 5.56
C GLN A 195 16.64 -2.42 5.91
N LYS A 196 16.77 -1.38 6.74
CA LYS A 196 18.07 -0.91 7.23
C LYS A 196 18.72 -1.91 8.16
N VAL A 197 17.95 -2.53 9.05
CA VAL A 197 18.46 -3.58 9.94
C VAL A 197 19.01 -4.77 9.14
N LYS A 198 18.25 -5.27 8.14
CA LYS A 198 18.73 -6.36 7.26
C LYS A 198 19.96 -5.96 6.46
N ALA A 199 20.04 -4.73 5.97
CA ALA A 199 21.21 -4.23 5.25
C ALA A 199 22.46 -4.18 6.14
N ALA A 200 22.31 -3.77 7.41
CA ALA A 200 23.37 -3.75 8.41
C ALA A 200 23.90 -5.16 8.72
N VAL A 201 22.99 -6.11 8.96
CA VAL A 201 23.35 -7.53 9.19
C VAL A 201 24.08 -8.11 7.97
N LYS A 202 23.56 -7.87 6.76
CA LYS A 202 24.22 -8.30 5.51
C LYS A 202 25.60 -7.64 5.30
N GLY A 203 25.80 -6.44 5.83
CA GLY A 203 27.07 -5.71 5.83
C GLY A 203 28.09 -6.20 6.86
N GLY A 204 27.77 -7.25 7.64
CA GLY A 204 28.68 -7.84 8.62
C GLY A 204 28.54 -7.30 10.04
N ILE A 205 27.50 -6.50 10.32
CA ILE A 205 27.20 -6.08 11.70
C ILE A 205 26.50 -7.24 12.41
N THR A 206 27.25 -7.93 13.27
CA THR A 206 26.80 -9.10 14.03
C THR A 206 26.12 -8.75 15.36
N GLN A 207 26.17 -7.48 15.77
CA GLN A 207 25.51 -6.98 16.98
C GLN A 207 24.84 -5.63 16.69
N ILE A 208 23.52 -5.57 16.84
CA ILE A 208 22.73 -4.35 16.79
C ILE A 208 22.03 -4.21 18.14
N PRO A 209 22.22 -3.11 18.89
CA PRO A 209 21.56 -2.94 20.18
C PRO A 209 20.05 -3.16 20.08
N GLY A 210 19.53 -4.10 20.87
CA GLY A 210 18.11 -4.48 20.87
C GLY A 210 17.70 -5.56 19.87
N PHE A 211 18.64 -6.18 19.14
CA PHE A 211 18.38 -7.31 18.24
C PHE A 211 19.32 -8.49 18.53
N ASP A 212 18.74 -9.69 18.60
CA ASP A 212 19.47 -10.96 18.58
C ASP A 212 19.54 -11.49 17.15
N ILE A 213 20.75 -11.71 16.66
CA ILE A 213 21.02 -12.19 15.30
C ILE A 213 21.40 -13.67 15.39
N VAL A 214 20.62 -14.55 14.75
CA VAL A 214 20.82 -16.01 14.73
C VAL A 214 21.19 -16.47 13.32
N GLU A 215 22.16 -17.38 13.21
CA GLU A 215 22.56 -18.00 11.94
C GLU A 215 21.70 -19.24 11.66
N GLU A 216 20.95 -19.20 10.57
CA GLU A 216 20.14 -20.32 10.08
C GLU A 216 20.67 -20.79 8.73
N VAL A 217 20.94 -22.09 8.60
CA VAL A 217 21.41 -22.69 7.34
C VAL A 217 20.20 -23.00 6.47
N ASP A 218 20.06 -22.28 5.36
CA ASP A 218 18.99 -22.46 4.39
C ASP A 218 19.49 -23.21 3.13
N ALA A 219 18.72 -24.19 2.67
CA ALA A 219 19.06 -25.00 1.49
C ALA A 219 18.56 -24.31 0.21
N GLN A 220 19.47 -23.65 -0.51
CA GLN A 220 19.13 -22.99 -1.78
C GLN A 220 19.44 -23.86 -3.01
N PHE A 221 18.40 -24.47 -3.58
CA PHE A 221 18.51 -25.21 -4.83
C PHE A 221 18.52 -24.25 -6.04
N ARG A 222 19.65 -24.17 -6.76
CA ARG A 222 19.76 -23.43 -8.03
C ARG A 222 19.49 -24.36 -9.21
N SER A 223 18.74 -23.88 -10.21
CA SER A 223 18.39 -24.62 -11.42
C SER A 223 18.40 -23.76 -12.64
#